data_AF-A0AAW0SWV2-F1
#
_entry.id   AF-A0AAW0SWV2-F1
#
_cell.length_a   1.000
_cell.length_b   1.000
_cell.length_c   1.000
_cell.angle_alpha   90.00
_cell.angle_beta   90.00
_cell.angle_gamma   90.00
#
_symmetry.space_group_name_H-M   'P 1'
#
loop_
_entity.id
_entity.type
_entity.pdbx_description
1 polymer ?
#
loop_
_entity_poly.entity_id
_entity_poly.type
_entity_poly.pdbx_seq_one_letter_code
_entity_poly.pdbx_strand_id
1 'polypeptide(L)'
;MEKQLEALAALLARQSEQSQALLARQSEQSQAREERLTQLLERWWGAVRGLAGNRVLGLSVGVDLLVGVWCGRPSSWGACPFTPHPPQADQYYTGISSTTAIIVGVGVGGVWVVRCRPRARTLAFLLAVVVGVMAAAHAPLAALTCGGGGAAGGPLMDGSTLALHRACSEGCYCDAGGAYQPVCVRDGPLMLPYFSPCHAGCPPPPLGQPLGNCTCGSRAAKVTPGPCHPCPTHLLHTCLSCLAASLVPVALLINLLLALRAVSKEDKTVALGLKLSLWSLGRLVGPLLVGALVGESCLVRGAACRGAWRAWVGGKGRLDGVLFV
;
A
#
# COMPACT_ATOMS: atom_id res chain seq x y z
N MET A 1 -8.74 79.79 10.19
CA MET A 1 -9.54 78.57 10.36
C MET A 1 -10.12 78.11 9.03
N GLU A 2 -10.73 79.00 8.26
CA GLU A 2 -11.33 78.72 6.93
C GLU A 2 -10.38 78.04 5.93
N LYS A 3 -9.16 78.57 5.73
CA LYS A 3 -8.15 77.96 4.85
C LYS A 3 -7.73 76.54 5.24
N GLN A 4 -7.80 76.19 6.54
CA GLN A 4 -7.48 74.84 6.99
C GLN A 4 -8.64 73.87 6.74
N LEU A 5 -9.88 74.37 6.82
CA LEU A 5 -11.07 73.59 6.50
C LEU A 5 -11.11 73.23 5.00
N GLU A 6 -10.79 74.18 4.13
CA GLU A 6 -10.70 73.97 2.68
C GLU A 6 -9.61 72.97 2.30
N ALA A 7 -8.43 73.07 2.92
CA ALA A 7 -7.33 72.13 2.69
C ALA A 7 -7.69 70.69 3.13
N LEU A 8 -8.42 70.54 4.24
CA LEU A 8 -8.87 69.25 4.74
C LEU A 8 -9.95 68.63 3.85
N ALA A 9 -10.91 69.44 3.38
CA ALA A 9 -11.92 69.00 2.42
C ALA A 9 -11.30 68.53 1.09
N ALA A 10 -10.29 69.25 0.59
CA ALA A 10 -9.56 68.86 -0.62
C ALA A 10 -8.75 67.56 -0.46
N LEU A 11 -8.18 67.31 0.73
CA LEU A 11 -7.48 66.07 1.04
C LEU A 11 -8.42 64.86 1.09
N LEU A 12 -9.58 65.01 1.74
CA LEU A 12 -10.58 63.94 1.83
C LEU A 12 -11.14 63.57 0.45
N ALA A 13 -11.38 64.56 -0.42
CA ALA A 13 -11.82 64.33 -1.79
C ALA A 13 -10.77 63.56 -2.61
N ARG A 14 -9.48 63.91 -2.48
CA ARG A 14 -8.40 63.15 -3.15
C ARG A 14 -8.26 61.73 -2.63
N GLN A 15 -8.45 61.54 -1.32
CA GLN A 15 -8.36 60.22 -0.71
C GLN A 15 -9.52 59.31 -1.15
N SER A 16 -10.74 59.85 -1.26
CA SER A 16 -11.90 59.10 -1.75
C SER A 16 -11.73 58.71 -3.23
N GLU A 17 -11.26 59.62 -4.08
CA GLU A 17 -10.97 59.34 -5.50
C GLU A 17 -9.90 58.24 -5.65
N GLN A 18 -8.82 58.32 -4.89
CA GLN A 18 -7.77 57.29 -4.90
C GLN A 18 -8.29 55.92 -4.45
N SER A 19 -9.15 55.89 -3.42
CA SER A 19 -9.76 54.65 -2.93
C SER A 19 -10.69 54.01 -3.96
N GLN A 20 -11.49 54.83 -4.67
CA GLN A 20 -12.39 54.37 -5.72
C GLN A 20 -11.61 53.86 -6.94
N ALA A 21 -10.55 54.56 -7.34
CA ALA A 21 -9.69 54.13 -8.44
C ALA A 21 -8.96 52.81 -8.13
N LEU A 22 -8.55 52.58 -6.89
CA LEU A 22 -7.91 51.33 -6.47
C LEU A 22 -8.88 50.15 -6.48
N LEU A 23 -10.11 50.35 -5.98
CA LEU A 23 -11.17 49.34 -6.01
C LEU A 23 -11.58 48.96 -7.44
N ALA A 24 -11.72 49.95 -8.34
CA ALA A 24 -12.03 49.71 -9.74
C ALA A 24 -10.95 48.85 -10.43
N ARG A 25 -9.66 49.15 -10.19
CA ARG A 25 -8.55 48.34 -10.71
C ARG A 25 -8.56 46.92 -10.17
N GLN A 26 -8.90 46.73 -8.89
CA GLN A 26 -9.00 45.39 -8.30
C GLN A 26 -10.15 44.59 -8.93
N SER A 27 -11.31 45.21 -9.18
CA SER A 27 -12.44 44.53 -9.82
C SER A 27 -12.16 44.15 -11.28
N GLU A 28 -11.48 45.03 -12.03
CA GLU A 28 -11.06 44.71 -13.40
C GLU A 28 -10.05 43.56 -13.43
N GLN A 29 -9.08 43.56 -12.50
CA GLN A 29 -8.13 42.47 -12.38
C GLN A 29 -8.79 41.14 -11.98
N SER A 30 -9.79 41.18 -11.08
CA SER A 30 -10.53 39.97 -10.70
C SER A 30 -11.37 39.45 -11.87
N GLN A 31 -12.06 40.33 -12.61
CA GLN A 31 -12.84 39.95 -13.78
C GLN A 31 -11.94 39.37 -14.88
N ALA A 32 -10.83 40.03 -15.21
CA ALA A 32 -9.87 39.53 -16.19
C ALA A 32 -9.24 38.20 -15.77
N ARG A 33 -9.03 37.97 -14.46
CA ARG A 33 -8.55 36.69 -13.92
C ARG A 33 -9.60 35.60 -14.05
N GLU A 34 -10.87 35.90 -13.76
CA GLU A 34 -11.99 34.97 -13.91
C GLU A 34 -12.21 34.59 -15.38
N GLU A 35 -12.22 35.56 -16.30
CA GLU A 35 -12.31 35.30 -17.74
C GLU A 35 -11.14 34.46 -18.25
N ARG A 36 -9.93 34.73 -17.77
CA ARG A 36 -8.76 33.91 -18.13
C ARG A 36 -8.89 32.49 -17.57
N LEU A 37 -9.42 32.31 -16.36
CA LEU A 37 -9.65 31.00 -15.76
C LEU A 37 -10.72 30.21 -16.51
N THR A 38 -11.83 30.82 -16.90
CA THR A 38 -12.91 30.16 -17.66
C THR A 38 -12.38 29.72 -19.03
N GLN A 39 -11.63 30.57 -19.73
CA GLN A 39 -10.98 30.20 -21.00
C GLN A 39 -10.00 29.04 -20.84
N LEU A 40 -9.22 29.02 -19.76
CA LEU A 40 -8.31 27.90 -19.47
C LEU A 40 -9.07 26.61 -19.16
N LEU A 41 -10.16 26.70 -18.40
CA LEU A 41 -11.04 25.57 -18.07
C LEU A 41 -11.70 24.97 -19.31
N GLU A 42 -12.20 25.80 -20.22
CA GLU A 42 -12.78 25.33 -21.48
C GLU A 42 -11.74 24.65 -22.37
N ARG A 43 -10.54 25.23 -22.49
CA ARG A 43 -9.42 24.60 -23.22
C ARG A 43 -9.03 23.27 -22.59
N TRP A 44 -8.92 23.22 -21.27
CA TRP A 44 -8.61 21.99 -20.53
C TRP A 44 -9.69 20.93 -20.74
N TRP A 45 -10.96 21.30 -20.63
CA TRP A 45 -12.09 20.38 -20.84
C TRP A 45 -12.15 19.87 -22.28
N GLY A 46 -11.89 20.74 -23.26
CA GLY A 46 -11.75 20.36 -24.67
C GLY A 46 -10.65 19.33 -24.87
N ALA A 47 -9.46 19.55 -24.28
CA ALA A 47 -8.36 18.60 -24.32
C ALA A 47 -8.72 17.25 -23.66
N VAL A 48 -9.34 17.27 -22.48
CA VAL A 48 -9.79 16.05 -21.77
C VAL A 48 -10.79 15.26 -22.61
N ARG A 49 -11.79 15.93 -23.21
CA ARG A 49 -12.78 15.30 -24.07
C ARG A 49 -12.13 14.70 -25.33
N GLY A 50 -11.17 15.39 -25.93
CA GLY A 50 -10.39 14.88 -27.07
C GLY A 50 -9.57 13.64 -26.70
N LEU A 51 -8.92 13.65 -25.53
CA LEU A 51 -8.13 12.54 -25.00
C LEU A 51 -9.00 11.31 -24.70
N ALA A 52 -10.23 11.50 -24.20
CA ALA A 52 -11.16 10.41 -23.89
C ALA A 52 -11.56 9.58 -25.13
N GLY A 53 -11.52 10.17 -26.33
CA GLY A 53 -11.80 9.46 -27.59
C GLY A 53 -10.65 8.57 -28.08
N ASN A 54 -9.44 8.72 -27.54
CA ASN A 54 -8.27 7.99 -28.00
C ASN A 54 -8.20 6.58 -27.37
N ARG A 55 -8.47 5.55 -28.17
CA ARG A 55 -8.45 4.14 -27.73
C ARG A 55 -7.10 3.70 -27.15
N VAL A 56 -5.98 4.19 -27.69
CA VAL A 56 -4.64 3.81 -27.20
C VAL A 56 -4.40 4.39 -25.82
N LEU A 57 -4.83 5.64 -25.60
CA LEU A 57 -4.73 6.29 -24.30
C LEU A 57 -5.67 5.63 -23.28
N GLY A 58 -6.89 5.29 -23.69
CA GLY A 58 -7.85 4.55 -22.85
C GLY A 58 -7.29 3.21 -22.38
N LEU A 59 -6.69 2.43 -23.29
CA LEU A 59 -6.02 1.17 -22.94
C LEU A 59 -4.85 1.40 -21.97
N SER A 60 -4.03 2.41 -22.23
CA SER A 60 -2.90 2.79 -21.38
C SER A 60 -3.34 3.14 -19.96
N VAL A 61 -4.42 3.92 -19.83
CA VAL A 61 -5.03 4.29 -18.54
C VAL A 61 -5.60 3.06 -17.83
N GLY A 62 -6.27 2.16 -18.57
CA GLY A 62 -6.77 0.90 -18.01
C GLY A 62 -5.66 0.05 -17.40
N VAL A 63 -4.52 -0.06 -18.08
CA VAL A 63 -3.34 -0.76 -17.55
C VAL A 63 -2.82 -0.11 -16.27
N ASP A 64 -2.77 1.22 -16.19
CA ASP A 64 -2.32 1.91 -14.97
C ASP A 64 -3.27 1.72 -13.80
N LEU A 65 -4.58 1.67 -14.04
CA LEU A 65 -5.57 1.38 -13.01
C LEU A 65 -5.40 -0.04 -12.49
N LEU A 66 -5.26 -1.02 -13.38
CA LEU A 66 -5.03 -2.42 -13.01
C LEU A 66 -3.74 -2.59 -12.20
N VAL A 67 -2.62 -2.04 -12.70
CA VAL A 67 -1.33 -2.07 -12.00
C VAL A 67 -1.38 -1.26 -10.71
N GLY A 68 -2.13 -0.16 -10.66
CA GLY A 68 -2.34 0.67 -9.48
C GLY A 68 -3.09 -0.08 -8.38
N VAL A 69 -4.21 -0.71 -8.70
CA VAL A 69 -4.95 -1.60 -7.78
C VAL A 69 -4.04 -2.71 -7.27
N TRP A 70 -3.20 -3.26 -8.14
CA TRP A 70 -2.21 -4.28 -7.78
C TRP A 70 -1.14 -3.76 -6.81
N CYS A 71 -0.52 -2.61 -7.09
CA CYS A 71 0.52 -2.01 -6.25
C CYS A 71 -0.01 -1.45 -4.93
N GLY A 72 -1.31 -1.13 -4.86
CA GLY A 72 -1.99 -0.76 -3.64
C GLY A 72 -2.19 -1.95 -2.68
N ARG A 73 -1.98 -3.20 -3.12
CA ARG A 73 -1.99 -4.34 -2.21
C ARG A 73 -0.79 -4.26 -1.27
N PRO A 74 -0.97 -4.37 0.07
CA PRO A 74 0.17 -4.37 0.97
C PRO A 74 1.03 -5.60 0.70
N SER A 75 2.35 -5.41 0.57
CA SER A 75 3.32 -6.48 0.29
C SER A 75 3.30 -7.63 1.31
N SER A 76 2.81 -7.36 2.52
CA SER A 76 2.62 -8.33 3.59
C SER A 76 1.53 -9.38 3.32
N TRP A 77 0.72 -9.25 2.25
CA TRP A 77 -0.34 -10.19 1.91
C TRP A 77 0.11 -11.33 0.97
N GLY A 78 1.21 -11.14 0.24
CA GLY A 78 1.84 -12.22 -0.49
C GLY A 78 2.61 -13.16 0.44
N ALA A 79 3.10 -12.64 1.57
CA ALA A 79 3.61 -13.45 2.64
C ALA A 79 2.43 -14.21 3.24
N CYS A 80 2.46 -15.53 3.07
CA CYS A 80 1.64 -16.52 3.74
C CYS A 80 0.56 -15.95 4.69
N PRO A 81 -0.74 -16.12 4.39
CA PRO A 81 -1.83 -15.81 5.34
C PRO A 81 -1.69 -16.56 6.69
N PHE A 82 -0.76 -17.52 6.74
CA PHE A 82 -0.56 -18.48 7.82
C PHE A 82 0.84 -18.46 8.43
N THR A 83 1.72 -17.51 8.06
CA THR A 83 2.93 -17.24 8.84
C THR A 83 2.74 -15.94 9.58
N PRO A 84 2.39 -16.01 10.86
CA PRO A 84 2.16 -14.83 11.63
C PRO A 84 3.56 -14.36 12.08
N HIS A 85 4.08 -13.34 11.39
CA HIS A 85 5.34 -12.68 11.70
C HIS A 85 5.07 -11.39 12.50
N PRO A 86 6.02 -10.91 13.32
CA PRO A 86 5.88 -9.62 13.96
C PRO A 86 5.86 -8.54 12.86
N PRO A 87 4.83 -7.66 12.81
CA PRO A 87 4.61 -6.77 11.67
C PRO A 87 5.80 -5.85 11.38
N GLN A 88 6.62 -5.52 12.37
CA GLN A 88 7.70 -4.55 12.23
C GLN A 88 8.97 -5.10 11.58
N ALA A 89 9.36 -6.35 11.86
CA ALA A 89 10.61 -6.92 11.33
C ALA A 89 10.47 -7.28 9.85
N ASP A 90 9.37 -7.93 9.47
CA ASP A 90 9.10 -8.30 8.09
C ASP A 90 8.88 -7.07 7.20
N GLN A 91 8.20 -6.03 7.69
CA GLN A 91 8.03 -4.77 6.96
C GLN A 91 9.37 -4.10 6.64
N TYR A 92 10.34 -4.16 7.55
CA TYR A 92 11.67 -3.60 7.32
C TYR A 92 12.44 -4.37 6.23
N TYR A 93 12.51 -5.70 6.33
CA TYR A 93 13.26 -6.52 5.35
C TYR A 93 12.59 -6.55 3.98
N THR A 94 11.26 -6.69 3.92
CA THR A 94 10.51 -6.66 2.65
C THR A 94 10.49 -5.26 2.04
N GLY A 95 10.42 -4.21 2.87
CA GLY A 95 10.46 -2.82 2.43
C GLY A 95 11.79 -2.43 1.80
N ILE A 96 12.92 -2.79 2.43
CA ILE A 96 14.25 -2.50 1.88
C ILE A 96 14.50 -3.31 0.60
N SER A 97 14.26 -4.62 0.65
CA SER A 97 14.52 -5.50 -0.51
C SER A 97 13.72 -5.09 -1.74
N SER A 98 12.43 -4.76 -1.58
CA SER A 98 11.60 -4.26 -2.68
C SER A 98 12.03 -2.89 -3.17
N THR A 99 12.42 -1.97 -2.29
CA THR A 99 12.89 -0.63 -2.67
C THR A 99 14.19 -0.70 -3.49
N THR A 100 15.15 -1.53 -3.07
CA THR A 100 16.39 -1.74 -3.83
C THR A 100 16.09 -2.36 -5.19
N ALA A 101 15.18 -3.34 -5.25
CA ALA A 101 14.77 -3.96 -6.50
C ALA A 101 14.11 -2.96 -7.48
N ILE A 102 13.29 -2.03 -6.97
CA ILE A 102 12.69 -0.94 -7.75
C ILE A 102 13.79 -0.04 -8.35
N ILE A 103 14.78 0.37 -7.56
CA ILE A 103 15.88 1.24 -8.03
C ILE A 103 16.64 0.56 -9.18
N VAL A 104 16.99 -0.73 -8.99
CA VAL A 104 17.69 -1.51 -10.02
C VAL A 104 16.82 -1.66 -11.28
N GLY A 105 15.54 -1.96 -11.13
CA GLY A 105 14.60 -2.09 -12.24
C GLY A 105 14.46 -0.81 -13.07
N VAL A 106 14.31 0.34 -12.39
CA VAL A 106 14.28 1.67 -13.05
C VAL A 106 15.57 1.93 -13.81
N GLY A 107 16.72 1.70 -13.18
CA GLY A 107 18.03 1.94 -13.77
C GLY A 107 18.24 1.12 -15.04
N VAL A 108 18.08 -0.21 -14.93
CA VAL A 108 18.28 -1.14 -16.06
C VAL A 108 17.25 -0.89 -17.17
N GLY A 109 15.97 -0.76 -16.81
CA GLY A 109 14.89 -0.51 -17.77
C GLY A 109 15.06 0.84 -18.49
N GLY A 110 15.42 1.89 -17.76
CA GLY A 110 15.67 3.22 -18.32
C GLY A 110 16.85 3.22 -19.31
N VAL A 111 17.99 2.64 -18.91
CA VAL A 111 19.17 2.52 -19.78
C VAL A 111 18.83 1.74 -21.05
N TRP A 112 18.13 0.61 -20.92
CA TRP A 112 17.73 -0.22 -22.06
C TRP A 112 16.82 0.56 -23.04
N VAL A 113 15.79 1.24 -22.54
CA VAL A 113 14.87 2.02 -23.37
C VAL A 113 15.60 3.14 -24.12
N VAL A 114 16.51 3.85 -23.45
CA VAL A 114 17.30 4.94 -24.04
C VAL A 114 18.21 4.41 -25.14
N ARG A 115 18.83 3.24 -24.92
CA ARG A 115 19.84 2.69 -25.83
C ARG A 115 19.24 1.98 -27.04
N CYS A 116 18.12 1.29 -26.86
CA CYS A 116 17.47 0.51 -27.92
C CYS A 116 16.45 1.31 -28.73
N ARG A 117 15.95 2.46 -28.22
CA ARG A 117 14.95 3.32 -28.88
C ARG A 117 13.82 2.52 -29.58
N PRO A 118 13.11 1.63 -28.87
CA PRO A 118 12.18 0.70 -29.48
C PRO A 118 10.99 1.39 -30.17
N ARG A 119 10.49 0.78 -31.25
CA ARG A 119 9.27 1.20 -31.96
C ARG A 119 8.03 1.03 -31.06
N ALA A 120 6.95 1.75 -31.36
CA ALA A 120 5.72 1.72 -30.55
C ALA A 120 5.11 0.32 -30.42
N ARG A 121 5.13 -0.48 -31.51
CA ARG A 121 4.66 -1.88 -31.48
C ARG A 121 5.48 -2.75 -30.54
N THR A 122 6.80 -2.58 -30.53
CA THR A 122 7.71 -3.30 -29.63
C THR A 122 7.46 -2.91 -28.17
N LEU A 123 7.21 -1.63 -27.88
CA LEU A 123 6.84 -1.19 -26.52
C LEU A 123 5.51 -1.79 -26.05
N ALA A 124 4.50 -1.84 -26.91
CA ALA A 124 3.21 -2.44 -26.57
C ALA A 124 3.34 -3.94 -26.28
N PHE A 125 4.12 -4.67 -27.10
CA PHE A 125 4.43 -6.07 -26.86
C PHE A 125 5.20 -6.26 -25.55
N LEU A 126 6.25 -5.46 -25.31
CA LEU A 126 7.03 -5.54 -24.08
C LEU A 126 6.18 -5.22 -22.84
N LEU A 127 5.27 -4.25 -22.92
CA LEU A 127 4.33 -3.95 -21.85
C LEU A 127 3.48 -5.17 -21.51
N ALA A 128 2.89 -5.82 -22.53
CA ALA A 128 2.08 -7.02 -22.33
C ALA A 128 2.91 -8.16 -21.70
N VAL A 129 4.14 -8.36 -22.14
CA VAL A 129 5.06 -9.37 -21.56
C VAL A 129 5.38 -9.04 -20.11
N VAL A 130 5.76 -7.79 -19.79
CA VAL A 130 6.10 -7.39 -18.42
C VAL A 130 4.89 -7.55 -17.51
N VAL A 131 3.70 -7.12 -17.93
CA VAL A 131 2.45 -7.29 -17.16
C VAL A 131 2.09 -8.78 -17.00
N GLY A 132 2.31 -9.61 -18.02
CA GLY A 132 2.12 -11.06 -17.94
C GLY A 132 3.07 -11.74 -16.96
N VAL A 133 4.36 -11.40 -17.00
CA VAL A 133 5.37 -11.91 -16.05
C VAL A 133 5.06 -11.46 -14.64
N MET A 134 4.62 -10.21 -14.47
CA MET A 134 4.13 -9.69 -13.19
C MET A 134 2.99 -10.53 -12.63
N ALA A 135 1.95 -10.79 -13.41
CA ALA A 135 0.82 -11.62 -12.99
C ALA A 135 1.27 -13.05 -12.66
N ALA A 136 2.11 -13.65 -13.52
CA ALA A 136 2.63 -15.00 -13.34
C ALA A 136 3.53 -15.14 -12.10
N ALA A 137 4.34 -14.14 -11.76
CA ALA A 137 5.20 -14.14 -10.57
C ALA A 137 4.39 -14.16 -9.26
N HIS A 138 3.16 -13.61 -9.28
CA HIS A 138 2.31 -13.57 -8.10
C HIS A 138 1.33 -14.74 -7.99
N ALA A 139 0.94 -15.37 -9.10
CA ALA A 139 0.10 -16.56 -9.09
C ALA A 139 0.57 -17.64 -8.08
N PRO A 140 1.87 -18.01 -8.00
CA PRO A 140 2.33 -19.00 -7.03
C PRO A 140 2.34 -18.46 -5.59
N LEU A 141 2.41 -17.15 -5.36
CA LEU A 141 2.46 -16.59 -4.00
C LEU A 141 1.21 -16.94 -3.19
N ALA A 142 0.04 -17.02 -3.85
CA ALA A 142 -1.20 -17.44 -3.19
C ALA A 142 -1.20 -18.93 -2.80
N ALA A 143 -0.49 -19.77 -3.57
CA ALA A 143 -0.41 -21.21 -3.34
C ALA A 143 0.73 -21.62 -2.40
N LEU A 144 1.73 -20.76 -2.21
CA LEU A 144 2.84 -20.98 -1.28
C LEU A 144 2.33 -20.82 0.15
N THR A 145 1.70 -21.86 0.69
CA THR A 145 1.41 -21.97 2.12
C THR A 145 2.58 -22.60 2.84
N CYS A 146 3.04 -21.99 3.92
CA CYS A 146 3.91 -22.66 4.87
C CYS A 146 3.07 -23.70 5.59
N GLY A 147 3.45 -24.97 5.43
CA GLY A 147 2.85 -26.06 6.19
C GLY A 147 3.07 -25.78 7.68
N GLY A 148 2.04 -25.25 8.34
CA GLY A 148 1.89 -25.41 9.77
C GLY A 148 1.63 -26.89 10.01
N GLY A 149 2.69 -27.70 10.00
CA GLY A 149 2.61 -29.08 10.49
C GLY A 149 1.90 -29.02 11.83
N GLY A 150 0.90 -29.88 12.04
CA GLY A 150 -0.05 -29.85 13.15
C GLY A 150 0.64 -29.71 14.51
N ALA A 151 1.01 -28.48 14.85
CA ALA A 151 1.76 -28.18 16.03
C ALA A 151 0.74 -28.14 17.15
N ALA A 152 0.93 -28.99 18.16
CA ALA A 152 0.16 -29.00 19.40
C ALA A 152 0.09 -27.62 20.12
N GLY A 153 0.81 -26.61 19.60
CA GLY A 153 0.82 -25.20 20.02
C GLY A 153 0.03 -24.22 19.14
N GLY A 154 -0.38 -24.56 17.91
CA GLY A 154 -1.18 -23.66 17.06
C GLY A 154 -2.56 -23.31 17.65
N PRO A 155 -3.26 -22.25 17.21
CA PRO A 155 -4.59 -21.96 17.70
C PRO A 155 -5.50 -23.18 17.48
N LEU A 156 -6.17 -23.62 18.54
CA LEU A 156 -7.08 -24.76 18.47
C LEU A 156 -8.40 -24.23 17.87
N MET A 157 -8.84 -24.85 16.79
CA MET A 157 -10.18 -24.58 16.25
C MET A 157 -11.15 -25.51 16.97
N ASP A 158 -12.02 -24.95 17.79
CA ASP A 158 -13.15 -25.67 18.38
C ASP A 158 -14.43 -25.19 17.68
N GLY A 159 -14.80 -25.86 16.59
CA GLY A 159 -15.88 -25.40 15.71
C GLY A 159 -15.55 -24.10 14.97
N SER A 160 -16.33 -23.04 15.19
CA SER A 160 -16.19 -21.72 14.53
C SER A 160 -15.38 -20.70 15.33
N THR A 161 -14.91 -21.05 16.52
CA THR A 161 -14.16 -20.16 17.42
C THR A 161 -12.67 -20.53 17.49
N LEU A 162 -11.83 -19.51 17.43
CA LEU A 162 -10.38 -19.61 17.54
C LEU A 162 -10.00 -19.60 19.04
N ALA A 163 -9.68 -20.76 19.63
CA ALA A 163 -9.23 -20.84 21.01
C ALA A 163 -7.72 -20.53 21.11
N LEU A 164 -7.41 -19.30 21.52
CA LEU A 164 -6.04 -18.82 21.78
C LEU A 164 -5.55 -19.18 23.20
N HIS A 165 -6.48 -19.34 24.14
CA HIS A 165 -6.18 -19.68 25.52
C HIS A 165 -6.01 -21.19 25.68
N ARG A 166 -5.02 -21.56 26.49
CA ARG A 166 -4.78 -22.94 26.92
C ARG A 166 -4.89 -23.02 28.44
N ALA A 167 -5.07 -24.23 28.98
CA ALA A 167 -5.06 -24.47 30.42
C ALA A 167 -3.83 -23.88 31.13
N CYS A 168 -2.67 -23.87 30.47
CA CYS A 168 -1.44 -23.27 31.01
C CYS A 168 -1.45 -21.73 31.10
N SER A 169 -2.34 -21.05 30.37
CA SER A 169 -2.47 -19.59 30.31
C SER A 169 -3.76 -19.07 30.97
N GLU A 170 -4.58 -19.93 31.57
CA GLU A 170 -5.88 -19.56 32.17
C GLU A 170 -5.77 -18.51 33.29
N GLY A 171 -4.62 -18.42 33.97
CA GLY A 171 -4.36 -17.42 35.02
C GLY A 171 -3.79 -16.08 34.54
N CYS A 172 -3.54 -15.91 33.24
CA CYS A 172 -2.86 -14.73 32.71
C CYS A 172 -3.80 -13.62 32.21
N TYR A 173 -5.12 -13.87 32.14
CA TYR A 173 -6.13 -12.91 31.68
C TYR A 173 -5.72 -12.16 30.40
N CYS A 174 -5.18 -12.88 29.41
CA CYS A 174 -4.69 -12.25 28.19
C CYS A 174 -5.83 -11.68 27.35
N ASP A 175 -5.68 -10.42 26.94
CA ASP A 175 -6.61 -9.76 26.02
C ASP A 175 -6.65 -10.48 24.67
N ALA A 176 -7.85 -10.89 24.26
CA ALA A 176 -8.10 -11.42 22.91
C ALA A 176 -7.85 -10.38 21.79
N GLY A 177 -7.71 -9.10 22.14
CA GLY A 177 -7.41 -7.98 21.25
C GLY A 177 -5.97 -7.46 21.31
N GLY A 178 -5.07 -8.15 22.02
CA GLY A 178 -3.68 -7.73 22.15
C GLY A 178 -2.91 -7.71 20.82
N ALA A 179 -1.85 -6.90 20.76
CA ALA A 179 -0.97 -6.86 19.60
C ALA A 179 -0.31 -8.23 19.38
N TYR A 180 -0.32 -8.68 18.13
CA TYR A 180 0.28 -9.94 17.75
C TYR A 180 1.80 -9.91 17.92
N GLN A 181 2.34 -10.83 18.73
CA GLN A 181 3.76 -10.92 19.06
C GLN A 181 4.17 -12.39 19.11
N PRO A 182 4.52 -13.01 17.97
CA PRO A 182 4.82 -14.44 17.91
C PRO A 182 5.93 -14.79 18.88
N VAL A 183 5.71 -15.85 19.65
CA VAL A 183 6.78 -16.51 20.40
C VAL A 183 6.78 -17.98 20.07
N CYS A 184 7.98 -18.52 19.88
CA CYS A 184 8.20 -19.95 19.78
C CYS A 184 8.79 -20.48 21.09
N VAL A 185 8.10 -21.43 21.71
CA VAL A 185 8.60 -22.18 22.86
C VAL A 185 9.17 -23.49 22.36
N ARG A 186 10.49 -23.67 22.50
CA ARG A 186 11.21 -24.90 22.12
C ARG A 186 11.44 -25.73 23.37
N ASP A 187 10.69 -26.83 23.48
CA ASP A 187 10.80 -27.79 24.58
C ASP A 187 11.31 -29.13 24.05
N GLY A 188 12.64 -29.32 24.11
CA GLY A 188 13.31 -30.46 23.49
C GLY A 188 13.07 -30.52 21.97
N PRO A 189 12.46 -31.60 21.44
CA PRO A 189 12.12 -31.73 20.01
C PRO A 189 10.80 -31.04 19.63
N LEU A 190 9.97 -30.63 20.59
CA LEU A 190 8.72 -29.91 20.29
C LEU A 190 8.97 -28.40 20.12
N MET A 191 8.31 -27.82 19.12
CA MET A 191 8.29 -26.37 18.89
C MET A 191 6.84 -25.90 18.87
N LEU A 192 6.45 -25.13 19.89
CA LEU A 192 5.09 -24.71 20.16
C LEU A 192 4.94 -23.20 19.85
N PRO A 193 4.18 -22.82 18.80
CA PRO A 193 3.94 -21.42 18.48
C PRO A 193 2.84 -20.84 19.36
N TYR A 194 2.99 -19.62 19.88
CA TYR A 194 1.94 -18.90 20.61
C TYR A 194 1.69 -17.50 20.02
N PHE A 195 0.48 -16.98 20.22
CA PHE A 195 0.06 -15.69 19.67
C PHE A 195 0.78 -14.48 20.29
N SER A 196 1.01 -14.52 21.60
CA SER A 196 1.76 -13.50 22.32
C SER A 196 2.52 -14.12 23.51
N PRO A 197 3.51 -13.41 24.09
CA PRO A 197 4.15 -13.78 25.35
C PRO A 197 3.17 -14.16 26.46
N CYS A 198 2.05 -13.44 26.56
CA CYS A 198 1.01 -13.69 27.55
C CYS A 198 0.30 -15.03 27.30
N HIS A 199 -0.02 -15.35 26.05
CA HIS A 199 -0.66 -16.62 25.69
C HIS A 199 0.27 -17.83 25.88
N ALA A 200 1.58 -17.62 25.91
CA ALA A 200 2.55 -18.62 26.32
C ALA A 200 2.74 -18.68 27.86
N GLY A 201 2.16 -17.74 28.61
CA GLY A 201 2.30 -17.62 30.06
C GLY A 201 3.70 -17.22 30.51
N CYS A 202 4.39 -16.42 29.70
CA CYS A 202 5.73 -15.93 30.02
C CYS A 202 5.67 -14.72 30.96
N PRO A 203 6.41 -14.71 32.09
CA PRO A 203 6.56 -13.52 32.91
C PRO A 203 7.34 -12.42 32.17
N PRO A 204 7.17 -11.13 32.57
CA PRO A 204 7.94 -10.04 32.00
C PRO A 204 9.44 -10.27 32.23
N PRO A 205 10.28 -10.16 31.19
CA PRO A 205 11.70 -10.41 31.33
C PRO A 205 12.38 -9.26 32.09
N PRO A 206 13.46 -9.54 32.86
CA PRO A 206 14.35 -8.50 33.37
C PRO A 206 14.95 -7.68 32.23
N LEU A 207 15.34 -6.43 32.52
CA LEU A 207 15.87 -5.49 31.52
C LEU A 207 17.04 -6.13 30.74
N GLY A 208 16.88 -6.32 29.43
CA GLY A 208 17.93 -6.87 28.55
C GLY A 208 18.08 -8.38 28.53
N GLN A 209 17.22 -9.14 29.23
CA GLN A 209 17.22 -10.60 29.18
C GLN A 209 16.21 -11.16 28.18
N PRO A 210 16.50 -12.31 27.54
CA PRO A 210 15.53 -12.99 26.68
C PRO A 210 14.35 -13.48 27.50
N LEU A 211 13.19 -13.52 26.84
CA LEU A 211 11.96 -14.10 27.40
C LEU A 211 12.21 -15.57 27.80
N GLY A 212 11.63 -16.03 28.91
CA GLY A 212 11.85 -17.39 29.40
C GLY A 212 10.92 -17.76 30.56
N ASN A 213 11.04 -19.00 31.04
CA ASN A 213 10.26 -19.53 32.17
C ASN A 213 8.73 -19.38 32.01
N CYS A 214 8.24 -19.75 30.82
CA CYS A 214 6.81 -19.66 30.49
C CYS A 214 6.06 -20.89 31.01
N THR A 215 4.82 -20.72 31.49
CA THR A 215 4.01 -21.82 32.04
C THR A 215 3.59 -22.84 30.99
N CYS A 216 3.53 -22.45 29.72
CA CYS A 216 3.16 -23.33 28.61
C CYS A 216 4.35 -24.12 28.00
N GLY A 217 5.45 -24.28 28.73
CA GLY A 217 6.58 -25.15 28.37
C GLY A 217 7.38 -25.57 29.61
N SER A 218 8.37 -26.45 29.45
CA SER A 218 9.26 -26.81 30.56
C SER A 218 10.14 -25.63 31.01
N ARG A 219 10.62 -25.65 32.25
CA ARG A 219 11.52 -24.61 32.81
C ARG A 219 12.83 -24.44 32.02
N ALA A 220 13.24 -25.46 31.26
CA ALA A 220 14.40 -25.45 30.38
C ALA A 220 14.07 -25.08 28.92
N ALA A 221 12.81 -24.77 28.61
CA ALA A 221 12.39 -24.46 27.26
C ALA A 221 12.98 -23.11 26.81
N LYS A 222 13.57 -23.11 25.60
CA LYS A 222 14.13 -21.90 25.01
C LYS A 222 13.02 -21.15 24.29
N VAL A 223 12.84 -19.88 24.62
CA VAL A 223 11.84 -19.02 23.99
C VAL A 223 12.51 -18.08 23.01
N THR A 224 12.04 -18.09 21.77
CA THR A 224 12.54 -17.19 20.73
C THR A 224 11.39 -16.34 20.19
N PRO A 225 11.57 -15.01 20.07
CA PRO A 225 10.60 -14.18 19.37
C PRO A 225 10.58 -14.56 17.89
N GLY A 226 9.39 -14.65 17.30
CA GLY A 226 9.20 -15.05 15.90
C GLY A 226 8.61 -16.46 15.73
N PRO A 227 8.40 -16.88 14.47
CA PRO A 227 7.77 -18.16 14.15
C PRO A 227 8.69 -19.35 14.47
N CYS A 228 8.08 -20.49 14.86
CA CYS A 228 8.80 -21.70 15.22
C CYS A 228 9.51 -22.42 14.07
N HIS A 229 8.90 -22.40 12.87
CA HIS A 229 9.44 -23.09 11.72
C HIS A 229 9.90 -22.05 10.69
N PRO A 230 11.20 -21.99 10.36
CA PRO A 230 11.65 -21.19 9.23
C PRO A 230 11.01 -21.78 7.98
N CYS A 231 10.18 -20.98 7.31
CA CYS A 231 9.48 -21.46 6.15
C CYS A 231 10.45 -21.56 4.96
N PRO A 232 10.64 -22.73 4.33
CA PRO A 232 11.59 -22.90 3.25
C PRO A 232 11.20 -22.07 2.00
N THR A 233 9.91 -21.76 1.86
CA THR A 233 9.39 -20.94 0.75
C THR A 233 9.54 -19.44 1.00
N HIS A 234 10.03 -19.00 2.16
CA HIS A 234 10.21 -17.57 2.45
C HIS A 234 11.20 -16.91 1.48
N LEU A 235 12.32 -17.56 1.18
CA LEU A 235 13.29 -17.01 0.21
C LEU A 235 12.70 -16.92 -1.20
N LEU A 236 11.99 -17.96 -1.65
CA LEU A 236 11.30 -17.96 -2.94
C LEU A 236 10.24 -16.84 -2.98
N HIS A 237 9.48 -16.68 -1.91
CA HIS A 237 8.50 -15.62 -1.75
C HIS A 237 9.17 -14.23 -1.85
N THR A 238 10.24 -13.98 -1.10
CA THR A 238 10.99 -12.72 -1.15
C THR A 238 11.55 -12.46 -2.55
N CYS A 239 12.11 -13.47 -3.21
CA CYS A 239 12.64 -13.34 -4.57
C CYS A 239 11.55 -12.99 -5.59
N LEU A 240 10.42 -13.68 -5.56
CA LEU A 240 9.29 -13.42 -6.46
C LEU A 240 8.70 -12.02 -6.23
N SER A 241 8.56 -11.61 -4.97
CA SER A 241 8.12 -10.27 -4.59
C SER A 241 9.10 -9.18 -5.04
N CYS A 242 10.42 -9.42 -4.95
CA CYS A 242 11.43 -8.48 -5.44
C CYS A 242 11.42 -8.37 -6.97
N LEU A 243 11.31 -9.50 -7.67
CA LEU A 243 11.19 -9.54 -9.13
C LEU A 243 9.96 -8.73 -9.57
N ALA A 244 8.82 -9.00 -8.96
CA ALA A 244 7.60 -8.25 -9.18
C ALA A 244 7.78 -6.74 -8.94
N ALA A 245 8.34 -6.36 -7.78
CA ALA A 245 8.56 -4.96 -7.44
C ALA A 245 9.44 -4.23 -8.46
N SER A 246 10.49 -4.90 -8.98
CA SER A 246 11.39 -4.32 -9.99
C SER A 246 10.73 -4.06 -11.35
N LEU A 247 9.73 -4.85 -11.72
CA LEU A 247 9.06 -4.79 -13.02
C LEU A 247 7.94 -3.74 -13.07
N VAL A 248 7.33 -3.39 -11.92
CA VAL A 248 6.34 -2.31 -11.81
C VAL A 248 6.81 -0.98 -12.44
N PRO A 249 7.96 -0.40 -12.03
CA PRO A 249 8.40 0.87 -12.58
C PRO A 249 8.77 0.76 -14.07
N VAL A 250 9.22 -0.41 -14.52
CA VAL A 250 9.52 -0.68 -15.93
C VAL A 250 8.23 -0.63 -16.76
N ALA A 251 7.17 -1.29 -16.29
CA ALA A 251 5.85 -1.23 -16.92
C ALA A 251 5.29 0.19 -16.97
N LEU A 252 5.42 0.95 -15.87
CA LEU A 252 4.97 2.34 -15.80
C LEU A 252 5.71 3.22 -16.82
N LEU A 253 7.03 3.08 -16.92
CA LEU A 253 7.84 3.83 -17.89
C LEU A 253 7.45 3.49 -19.34
N ILE A 254 7.32 2.20 -19.67
CA ILE A 254 6.92 1.75 -21.01
C ILE A 254 5.54 2.29 -21.36
N ASN A 255 4.58 2.17 -20.43
CA ASN A 255 3.21 2.60 -20.64
C ASN A 255 3.10 4.14 -20.77
N LEU A 256 3.92 4.88 -20.02
CA LEU A 256 4.05 6.33 -20.17
C LEU A 256 4.58 6.71 -21.55
N LEU A 257 5.64 6.05 -22.03
CA LEU A 257 6.19 6.33 -23.36
C LEU A 257 5.21 6.01 -24.49
N LEU A 258 4.39 4.97 -24.32
CA LEU A 258 3.34 4.63 -25.28
C LEU A 258 2.25 5.70 -25.31
N ALA A 259 1.81 6.18 -24.13
CA ALA A 259 0.85 7.27 -24.01
C ALA A 259 1.37 8.58 -24.61
N LEU A 260 2.62 8.97 -24.32
CA LEU A 260 3.23 10.21 -24.85
C LEU A 260 3.43 10.20 -26.36
N ARG A 261 3.47 9.01 -27.00
CA ARG A 261 3.50 8.85 -28.46
C ARG A 261 2.11 8.92 -29.09
N ALA A 262 1.06 8.66 -28.33
CA ALA A 262 -0.32 8.69 -28.79
C ALA A 262 -0.97 10.09 -28.68
N VAL A 263 -0.31 11.04 -28.01
CA VAL A 263 -0.84 12.37 -27.70
C VAL A 263 -0.06 13.45 -28.46
N SER A 264 -0.76 14.50 -28.90
CA SER A 264 -0.22 15.71 -29.52
C SER A 264 0.80 16.39 -28.58
N LYS A 265 1.64 17.32 -29.07
CA LYS A 265 2.61 18.02 -28.19
C LYS A 265 1.93 18.95 -27.18
N GLU A 266 0.81 19.56 -27.57
CA GLU A 266 0.05 20.51 -26.74
C GLU A 266 -0.62 19.83 -25.55
N ASP A 267 -1.13 18.60 -25.72
CA ASP A 267 -1.96 17.93 -24.71
C ASP A 267 -1.17 17.00 -23.77
N LYS A 268 0.16 16.91 -23.89
CA LYS A 268 0.98 15.96 -23.12
C LYS A 268 0.92 16.17 -21.62
N THR A 269 0.93 17.43 -21.18
CA THR A 269 0.91 17.79 -19.77
C THR A 269 -0.43 17.41 -19.13
N VAL A 270 -1.54 17.69 -19.83
CA VAL A 270 -2.90 17.30 -19.42
C VAL A 270 -3.02 15.78 -19.37
N ALA A 271 -2.56 15.07 -20.41
CA ALA A 271 -2.60 13.61 -20.46
C ALA A 271 -1.77 12.97 -19.34
N LEU A 272 -0.57 13.49 -19.06
CA LEU A 272 0.29 13.02 -17.97
C LEU A 272 -0.37 13.25 -16.60
N GLY A 273 -0.92 14.44 -16.36
CA GLY A 273 -1.62 14.76 -15.12
C GLY A 273 -2.83 13.86 -14.87
N LEU A 274 -3.62 13.59 -15.93
CA LEU A 274 -4.75 12.66 -15.86
C LEU A 274 -4.29 11.23 -15.58
N LYS A 275 -3.24 10.77 -16.27
CA LYS A 275 -2.67 9.42 -16.10
C LYS A 275 -2.17 9.19 -14.67
N LEU A 276 -1.42 10.15 -14.10
CA LEU A 276 -0.92 10.06 -12.72
C LEU A 276 -2.04 10.13 -11.68
N SER A 277 -3.06 10.97 -11.91
CA SER A 277 -4.25 11.06 -11.06
C SER A 277 -5.06 9.76 -11.06
N LEU A 278 -5.21 9.11 -12.20
CA LEU A 278 -5.91 7.82 -12.28
C LEU A 278 -5.08 6.69 -11.66
N TRP A 279 -3.76 6.71 -11.84
CA TRP A 279 -2.87 5.76 -11.17
C TRP A 279 -2.90 5.88 -9.64
N SER A 280 -3.00 7.10 -9.10
CA SER A 280 -3.17 7.29 -7.66
C SER A 280 -4.52 6.78 -7.15
N LEU A 281 -5.60 6.97 -7.92
CA LEU A 281 -6.91 6.41 -7.60
C LEU A 281 -6.90 4.86 -7.59
N GLY A 282 -6.25 4.22 -8.55
CA GLY A 282 -6.10 2.76 -8.55
C GLY A 282 -5.43 2.25 -7.27
N ARG A 283 -4.38 2.93 -6.79
CA ARG A 283 -3.69 2.57 -5.54
C ARG A 283 -4.51 2.81 -4.28
N LEU A 284 -5.51 3.68 -4.32
CA LEU A 284 -6.45 3.86 -3.22
C LEU A 284 -7.48 2.73 -3.19
N VAL A 285 -7.96 2.29 -4.34
CA VAL A 285 -8.99 1.24 -4.47
C VAL A 285 -8.47 -0.13 -4.02
N GLY A 286 -7.20 -0.45 -4.32
CA GLY A 286 -6.58 -1.73 -3.93
C GLY A 286 -6.70 -2.07 -2.43
N PRO A 287 -6.15 -1.24 -1.51
CA PRO A 287 -6.25 -1.48 -0.07
C PRO A 287 -7.70 -1.49 0.45
N LEU A 288 -8.59 -0.69 -0.14
CA LEU A 288 -10.00 -0.65 0.26
C LEU A 288 -10.73 -1.95 -0.08
N LEU A 289 -10.57 -2.45 -1.31
CA LEU A 289 -11.14 -3.73 -1.73
C LEU A 289 -10.60 -4.88 -0.88
N VAL A 290 -9.29 -4.93 -0.68
CA VAL A 290 -8.66 -5.99 0.15
C VAL A 290 -9.11 -5.88 1.60
N GLY A 291 -9.17 -4.66 2.16
CA GLY A 291 -9.65 -4.43 3.53
C GLY A 291 -11.08 -4.92 3.76
N ALA A 292 -11.96 -4.71 2.78
CA ALA A 292 -13.33 -5.21 2.82
C ALA A 292 -13.39 -6.76 2.79
N LEU A 293 -12.66 -7.40 1.86
CA LEU A 293 -12.60 -8.86 1.73
C LEU A 293 -12.08 -9.54 3.01
N VAL A 294 -11.12 -8.91 3.66
CA VAL A 294 -10.49 -9.43 4.89
C VAL A 294 -11.41 -9.28 6.09
N GLY A 295 -12.12 -8.16 6.18
CA GLY A 295 -13.08 -7.91 7.27
C GLY A 295 -14.18 -8.98 7.36
N GLU A 296 -14.56 -9.58 6.23
CA GLU A 296 -15.53 -10.68 6.18
C GLU A 296 -14.96 -12.03 6.61
N SER A 297 -13.64 -12.21 6.51
CA SER A 297 -12.93 -13.47 6.77
C SER A 297 -12.43 -13.61 8.21
N CYS A 298 -12.63 -12.60 9.05
CA CYS A 298 -12.07 -12.54 10.39
C CYS A 298 -12.86 -13.33 11.44
N LEU A 299 -12.18 -14.28 12.08
CA LEU A 299 -12.69 -15.06 13.20
C LEU A 299 -12.54 -14.33 14.54
N VAL A 300 -11.54 -13.44 14.67
CA VAL A 300 -11.32 -12.60 15.86
C VAL A 300 -11.33 -11.13 15.43
N ARG A 301 -12.32 -10.37 15.90
CA ARG A 301 -12.38 -8.90 15.76
C ARG A 301 -11.87 -8.28 17.05
N GLY A 302 -10.73 -7.59 17.01
CA GLY A 302 -10.31 -6.79 18.16
C GLY A 302 -11.29 -5.63 18.38
N ALA A 303 -11.79 -5.44 19.61
CA ALA A 303 -12.69 -4.33 19.98
C ALA A 303 -11.99 -2.96 19.92
N ALA A 304 -12.50 -2.05 19.08
CA ALA A 304 -11.90 -0.76 18.73
C ALA A 304 -11.53 0.13 19.93
N CYS A 305 -10.29 0.62 19.96
CA CYS A 305 -9.80 1.68 20.83
C CYS A 305 -8.64 2.42 20.13
N ARG A 306 -8.64 3.73 20.33
CA ARG A 306 -7.93 4.78 19.56
C ARG A 306 -6.40 4.55 19.55
N GLY A 307 -5.81 4.40 18.36
CA GLY A 307 -4.40 4.75 18.13
C GLY A 307 -3.36 3.63 17.92
N ALA A 308 -3.71 2.33 17.95
CA ALA A 308 -2.72 1.25 17.73
C ALA A 308 -3.14 0.27 16.61
N TRP A 309 -2.20 -0.06 15.72
CA TRP A 309 -2.36 -1.03 14.64
C TRP A 309 -2.70 -2.42 15.20
N ARG A 310 -3.75 -3.06 14.66
CA ARG A 310 -4.28 -4.35 15.12
C ARG A 310 -3.91 -5.48 14.15
N ALA A 311 -3.69 -6.67 14.69
CA ALA A 311 -3.42 -7.88 13.94
C ALA A 311 -4.71 -8.67 13.66
N TRP A 312 -4.72 -9.41 12.55
CA TRP A 312 -5.89 -10.10 12.00
C TRP A 312 -5.59 -11.61 11.90
N VAL A 313 -6.49 -12.47 12.41
CA VAL A 313 -6.39 -13.93 12.25
C VAL A 313 -7.65 -14.43 11.52
N GLY A 314 -7.46 -14.99 10.32
CA GLY A 314 -8.54 -15.48 9.44
C GLY A 314 -8.69 -17.01 9.44
N GLY A 315 -9.91 -17.49 9.18
CA GLY A 315 -10.24 -18.91 9.04
C GLY A 315 -10.15 -19.40 7.59
N LYS A 316 -9.62 -20.62 7.38
CA LYS A 316 -9.28 -21.17 6.05
C LYS A 316 -10.49 -21.53 5.16
N GLY A 317 -11.64 -21.88 5.74
CA GLY A 317 -12.72 -22.57 5.01
C GLY A 317 -13.59 -21.73 4.05
N ARG A 318 -13.39 -20.41 3.90
CA ARG A 318 -14.28 -19.55 3.10
C ARG A 318 -13.56 -18.74 2.00
N LEU A 319 -12.23 -18.79 1.92
CA LEU A 319 -11.43 -18.03 0.96
C LEU A 319 -11.16 -18.76 -0.36
N ASP A 320 -11.36 -20.09 -0.43
CA ASP A 320 -11.14 -20.88 -1.65
C ASP A 320 -12.09 -20.50 -2.79
N GLY A 321 -13.20 -19.81 -2.50
CA GLY A 321 -14.19 -19.36 -3.49
C GLY A 321 -14.00 -17.94 -4.04
N VAL A 322 -13.07 -17.13 -3.50
CA VAL A 322 -13.02 -15.69 -3.77
C VAL A 322 -11.76 -15.27 -4.57
N LEU A 323 -10.86 -16.21 -4.87
CA LEU A 323 -9.59 -15.96 -5.57
C LEU A 323 -9.69 -16.02 -7.11
N PHE A 324 -10.84 -15.65 -7.67
CA PHE A 324 -11.05 -15.51 -9.12
C PHE A 324 -11.74 -14.19 -9.44
N VAL A 325 -11.08 -13.06 -9.16
CA VAL A 325 -11.32 -11.77 -9.84
C VAL A 325 -10.00 -11.03 -9.99
#